data_AF-A0A0A0N2M0-F1
#
_entry.id   AF-A0A0A0N2M0-F1
#
_cell.length_a   1.000
_cell.length_b   1.000
_cell.length_c   1.000
_cell.angle_alpha   90.00
_cell.angle_beta   90.00
_cell.angle_gamma   90.00
#
_symmetry.space_group_name_H-M   'P 1'
#
loop_
_entity.id
_entity.type
_entity.pdbx_description
1 polymer ?
#
loop_
_entity_poly.entity_id
_entity_poly.type
_entity_poly.pdbx_seq_one_letter_code
_entity_poly.pdbx_strand_id
1 'polypeptide(L)'
;KDCPGKSLGSYSEAFGMEGIRRRVAEFIERRDGHPSSYENIYLGSGSEYILKHIIQLFAIEGNGKPSGVLTPIPGPPQYSWTIIQHRMKPVNYHLKYDDNGWSIDIEELKRAVEESRKFCNPRVILINNPGNPA
;
A
#
# COMPACT_ATOMS: atom_id res chain seq x y z
N LYS A 1 27.19 -0.66 -15.23
CA LYS A 1 28.45 -0.92 -14.50
C LYS A 1 28.14 -0.96 -12.99
N ASP A 2 26.96 -1.47 -12.61
CA ASP A 2 26.29 -1.01 -11.40
C ASP A 2 26.09 -2.17 -10.40
N CYS A 3 26.71 -3.32 -10.66
CA CYS A 3 26.74 -4.45 -9.74
C CYS A 3 27.99 -4.32 -8.86
N PRO A 4 27.87 -4.18 -7.52
CA PRO A 4 29.02 -4.02 -6.62
C PRO A 4 30.08 -5.12 -6.78
N GLY A 5 29.66 -6.38 -7.00
CA GLY A 5 30.55 -7.51 -7.22
C GLY A 5 30.82 -7.86 -8.70
N LYS A 6 30.51 -6.95 -9.64
CA LYS A 6 30.67 -7.13 -11.10
C LYS A 6 29.95 -8.36 -11.68
N SER A 7 29.05 -8.98 -10.93
CA SER A 7 28.22 -10.11 -11.36
C SER A 7 26.75 -9.80 -11.08
N LEU A 8 25.84 -10.38 -11.88
CA LEU A 8 24.40 -10.28 -11.67
C LEU A 8 23.94 -10.98 -10.39
N GLY A 9 24.66 -12.01 -9.94
CA GLY A 9 24.35 -12.74 -8.71
C GLY A 9 24.93 -12.11 -7.44
N SER A 10 25.62 -10.98 -7.57
CA SER A 10 26.16 -10.27 -6.41
C SER A 10 25.03 -9.68 -5.56
N TYR A 11 25.21 -9.69 -4.25
CA TYR A 11 24.29 -9.03 -3.32
C TYR A 11 24.16 -7.54 -3.67
N SER A 12 22.93 -7.06 -3.79
CA SER A 12 22.62 -5.64 -3.97
C SER A 12 22.44 -4.96 -2.62
N GLU A 13 22.47 -3.63 -2.60
CA GLU A 13 22.03 -2.88 -1.42
C GLU A 13 20.59 -3.24 -1.05
N ALA A 14 20.22 -3.09 0.23
CA ALA A 14 18.94 -3.55 0.77
C ALA A 14 17.73 -2.93 0.05
N PHE A 15 17.82 -1.65 -0.32
CA PHE A 15 16.79 -0.92 -1.06
C PHE A 15 16.86 -1.15 -2.59
N GLY A 16 17.84 -1.91 -3.06
CA GLY A 16 18.03 -2.27 -4.47
C GLY A 16 19.08 -1.45 -5.21
N MET A 17 19.50 -1.95 -6.38
CA MET A 17 20.56 -1.36 -7.19
C MET A 17 20.25 0.08 -7.60
N GLU A 18 21.17 1.00 -7.33
CA GLU A 18 21.01 2.43 -7.62
C GLU A 18 20.62 2.70 -9.08
N GLY A 19 21.32 2.10 -10.04
CA GLY A 19 21.05 2.31 -11.47
C GLY A 19 19.61 1.93 -11.87
N ILE A 20 19.01 0.93 -11.21
CA ILE A 20 17.61 0.55 -11.44
C ILE A 20 16.68 1.57 -10.76
N ARG A 21 16.96 1.95 -9.51
CA ARG A 21 16.17 2.95 -8.79
C ARG A 21 16.12 4.30 -9.51
N ARG A 22 17.23 4.76 -10.10
CA ARG A 22 17.28 5.98 -10.93
C ARG A 22 16.34 5.90 -12.13
N ARG A 23 16.36 4.78 -12.86
CA ARG A 23 15.46 4.56 -14.01
C ARG A 23 13.98 4.53 -13.61
N VAL A 24 13.67 3.96 -12.44
CA VAL A 24 12.31 3.98 -11.88
C VAL A 24 11.89 5.40 -11.53
N ALA A 25 12.76 6.18 -10.88
CA ALA A 25 12.48 7.58 -10.57
C ALA A 25 12.24 8.41 -11.85
N GLU A 26 13.08 8.26 -12.87
CA GLU A 26 12.89 8.91 -14.18
C GLU A 26 11.56 8.49 -14.86
N PHE A 27 11.16 7.21 -14.73
CA PHE A 27 9.88 6.75 -15.26
C PHE A 27 8.70 7.42 -14.54
N ILE A 28 8.74 7.49 -13.21
CA ILE A 28 7.70 8.15 -12.40
C ILE A 28 7.62 9.63 -12.76
N GLU A 29 8.77 10.31 -12.87
CA GLU A 29 8.82 11.73 -13.23
C GLU A 29 8.25 12.01 -14.62
N ARG A 30 8.59 11.19 -15.63
CA ARG A 30 8.01 11.32 -16.98
C ARG A 30 6.51 11.04 -17.01
N ARG A 31 6.01 10.09 -16.21
CA ARG A 31 4.59 9.73 -16.15
C ARG A 31 3.76 10.80 -15.45
N ASP A 32 4.28 11.35 -14.36
CA ASP A 32 3.53 12.22 -13.45
C ASP A 32 3.80 13.72 -13.67
N GLY A 33 4.89 14.08 -14.37
CA GLY A 33 5.29 15.48 -14.58
C GLY A 33 5.85 16.16 -13.32
N HIS A 34 6.25 15.38 -12.31
CA HIS A 34 6.75 15.86 -11.03
C HIS A 34 8.08 15.20 -10.65
N PRO A 35 9.03 15.92 -10.00
CA PRO A 35 10.32 15.36 -9.63
C PRO A 35 10.21 14.09 -8.78
N SER A 36 11.02 13.07 -9.10
CA SER A 36 11.10 11.83 -8.33
C SER A 36 12.55 11.55 -7.91
N SER A 37 12.78 11.30 -6.62
CA SER A 37 14.12 10.94 -6.12
C SER A 37 14.28 9.42 -6.02
N TYR A 38 15.37 8.91 -6.59
CA TYR A 38 15.74 7.49 -6.48
C TYR A 38 16.04 7.05 -5.04
N GLU A 39 16.32 7.99 -4.13
CA GLU A 39 16.50 7.73 -2.69
C GLU A 39 15.19 7.32 -2.01
N ASN A 40 14.04 7.66 -2.60
CA ASN A 40 12.72 7.29 -2.12
C ASN A 40 12.17 6.03 -2.79
N ILE A 41 12.99 5.32 -3.59
CA ILE A 41 12.59 4.11 -4.31
C ILE A 41 13.16 2.88 -3.60
N TYR A 42 12.28 1.96 -3.20
CA TYR A 42 12.66 0.65 -2.68
C TYR A 42 12.26 -0.44 -3.68
N LEU A 43 13.22 -1.29 -4.08
CA LEU A 43 12.94 -2.44 -4.93
C LEU A 43 12.60 -3.65 -4.06
N GLY A 44 11.50 -4.33 -4.38
CA GLY A 44 11.07 -5.53 -3.67
C GLY A 44 10.53 -6.61 -4.60
N SER A 45 10.36 -7.81 -4.06
CA SER A 45 9.92 -9.00 -4.79
C SER A 45 8.40 -9.01 -5.02
N GLY A 46 7.92 -8.08 -5.85
CA GLY A 46 6.50 -7.95 -6.17
C GLY A 46 5.70 -7.10 -5.18
N SER A 47 4.55 -6.60 -5.63
CA SER A 47 3.71 -5.66 -4.88
C SER A 47 3.14 -6.26 -3.59
N GLU A 48 2.78 -7.54 -3.59
CA GLU A 48 2.24 -8.21 -2.40
C GLU A 48 3.27 -8.28 -1.26
N TYR A 49 4.53 -8.58 -1.59
CA TYR A 49 5.61 -8.61 -0.59
C TYR A 49 5.84 -7.21 -0.01
N ILE A 50 5.89 -6.18 -0.85
CA ILE A 50 6.08 -4.79 -0.41
C ILE A 50 4.91 -4.32 0.45
N LEU A 51 3.68 -4.62 0.05
CA LEU A 51 2.46 -4.23 0.78
C LEU A 51 2.45 -4.80 2.22
N LYS A 52 2.84 -6.07 2.40
CA LYS A 52 2.95 -6.69 3.73
C LYS A 52 3.89 -5.90 4.65
N HIS A 53 5.06 -5.52 4.13
CA HIS A 53 6.05 -4.77 4.90
C HIS A 53 5.56 -3.35 5.22
N ILE A 54 4.95 -2.66 4.26
CA ILE A 54 4.37 -1.32 4.48
C ILE A 54 3.27 -1.38 5.55
N ILE A 55 2.34 -2.34 5.46
CA ILE A 55 1.26 -2.51 6.45
C ILE A 55 1.85 -2.77 7.85
N GLN A 56 2.88 -3.62 7.93
CA GLN A 56 3.54 -3.94 9.20
C GLN A 56 4.12 -2.70 9.91
N LEU A 57 4.58 -1.67 9.18
CA LEU A 57 5.06 -0.41 9.78
C LEU A 57 3.99 0.29 10.61
N PHE A 58 2.71 0.05 10.31
CA PHE A 58 1.58 0.63 11.01
C PHE A 58 0.96 -0.30 12.06
N ALA A 59 1.51 -1.49 12.27
CA ALA A 59 1.02 -2.48 13.24
C ALA A 59 1.37 -2.07 14.68
N ILE A 60 0.75 -0.99 15.15
CA ILE A 60 0.98 -0.38 16.45
C ILE A 60 -0.30 -0.48 17.27
N GLU A 61 -0.19 -0.91 18.52
CA GLU A 61 -1.28 -0.79 19.50
C GLU A 61 -1.23 0.59 20.16
N GLY A 62 -2.40 1.20 20.35
CA GLY A 62 -2.52 2.50 21.03
C GLY A 62 -3.88 2.64 21.70
N ASN A 63 -3.94 3.27 22.87
CA ASN A 63 -5.19 3.44 23.62
C ASN A 63 -5.96 2.11 23.85
N GLY A 64 -5.22 1.00 24.04
CA GLY A 64 -5.79 -0.34 24.21
C GLY A 64 -6.45 -0.94 22.95
N LYS A 65 -6.20 -0.36 21.77
CA LYS A 65 -6.82 -0.77 20.49
C LYS A 65 -5.74 -1.03 19.42
N PRO A 66 -5.93 -2.03 18.53
CA PRO A 66 -5.04 -2.27 17.41
C PRO A 66 -5.18 -1.16 16.36
N SER A 67 -4.21 -1.06 15.45
CA SER A 67 -4.34 -0.19 14.29
C SER A 67 -5.35 -0.74 13.28
N GLY A 68 -6.10 0.17 12.66
CA GLY A 68 -7.13 -0.10 11.67
C GLY A 68 -6.68 0.27 10.26
N VAL A 69 -7.05 -0.55 9.28
CA VAL A 69 -6.77 -0.34 7.86
C VAL A 69 -8.09 -0.30 7.10
N LEU A 70 -8.39 0.83 6.46
CA LEU A 70 -9.56 0.97 5.59
C LEU A 70 -9.34 0.15 4.32
N THR A 71 -10.24 -0.79 4.05
CA THR A 71 -10.15 -1.77 2.96
C THR A 71 -11.40 -1.70 2.09
N PRO A 72 -11.26 -1.61 0.75
CA PRO A 72 -12.40 -1.51 -0.15
C PRO A 72 -13.18 -2.83 -0.20
N ILE A 73 -14.51 -2.73 -0.27
CA ILE A 73 -15.42 -3.84 -0.58
C ILE A 73 -16.36 -3.39 -1.71
N PRO A 74 -16.42 -4.11 -2.85
CA PRO A 74 -15.61 -5.29 -3.19
C PRO A 74 -14.13 -4.96 -3.40
N GLY A 75 -13.27 -5.97 -3.24
CA GLY A 75 -11.83 -5.83 -3.39
C GLY A 75 -11.09 -7.14 -3.22
N PRO A 76 -9.76 -7.16 -3.47
CA PRO A 76 -8.97 -8.38 -3.39
C PRO A 76 -8.87 -8.88 -1.93
N PRO A 77 -9.26 -10.13 -1.63
CA PRO A 77 -9.35 -10.62 -0.26
C PRO A 77 -8.01 -10.73 0.47
N GLN A 78 -6.89 -10.74 -0.27
CA GLN A 78 -5.53 -10.78 0.29
C GLN A 78 -5.18 -9.56 1.15
N TYR A 79 -5.85 -8.43 0.95
CA TYR A 79 -5.68 -7.27 1.83
C TYR A 79 -6.12 -7.60 3.25
N SER A 80 -7.36 -8.09 3.40
CA SER A 80 -7.91 -8.46 4.71
C SER A 80 -7.08 -9.54 5.40
N TRP A 81 -6.60 -10.55 4.67
CA TRP A 81 -5.72 -11.58 5.25
C TRP A 81 -4.41 -11.00 5.76
N THR A 82 -3.75 -10.16 4.96
CA THR A 82 -2.48 -9.51 5.35
C THR A 82 -2.66 -8.66 6.61
N ILE A 83 -3.74 -7.87 6.68
CA ILE A 83 -4.03 -7.00 7.82
C ILE A 83 -4.21 -7.85 9.10
N ILE A 84 -4.98 -8.94 9.03
CA ILE A 84 -5.22 -9.83 10.16
C ILE A 84 -3.93 -10.54 10.59
N GLN A 85 -3.08 -10.97 9.65
CA GLN A 85 -1.77 -11.58 9.94
C GLN A 85 -0.88 -10.66 10.78
N HIS A 86 -0.98 -9.34 10.57
CA HIS A 86 -0.25 -8.34 11.35
C HIS A 86 -0.99 -7.86 12.61
N ARG A 87 -2.02 -8.57 13.07
CA ARG A 87 -2.84 -8.23 14.25
C ARG A 87 -3.50 -6.85 14.17
N MET A 88 -3.72 -6.36 12.95
CA MET A 88 -4.45 -5.12 12.70
C MET A 88 -5.92 -5.43 12.39
N LYS A 89 -6.76 -4.40 12.40
CA LYS A 89 -8.18 -4.51 12.14
C LYS A 89 -8.51 -4.06 10.71
N PRO A 90 -9.04 -4.94 9.83
CA PRO A 90 -9.62 -4.48 8.59
C PRO A 90 -10.91 -3.70 8.88
N VAL A 91 -11.04 -2.54 8.25
CA VAL A 91 -12.18 -1.62 8.34
C VAL A 91 -12.75 -1.50 6.94
N ASN A 92 -13.85 -2.17 6.68
CA ASN A 92 -14.42 -2.19 5.34
C ASN A 92 -15.08 -0.83 5.03
N TYR A 93 -14.79 -0.28 3.86
CA TYR A 93 -15.58 0.78 3.25
C TYR A 93 -16.18 0.26 1.95
N HIS A 94 -17.45 0.53 1.74
CA HIS A 94 -18.18 0.04 0.58
C HIS A 94 -17.96 0.95 -0.64
N LEU A 95 -17.50 0.38 -1.74
CA LEU A 95 -17.49 1.09 -3.02
C LEU A 95 -18.93 1.27 -3.50
N LYS A 96 -19.18 2.41 -4.14
CA LYS A 96 -20.45 2.69 -4.80
C LYS A 96 -20.37 2.18 -6.23
N TYR A 97 -21.42 1.51 -6.70
CA TYR A 97 -21.55 1.12 -8.11
C TYR A 97 -22.51 2.07 -8.81
N ASP A 98 -22.07 2.66 -9.91
CA ASP A 98 -22.91 3.46 -10.81
C ASP A 98 -22.57 3.19 -12.29
N ASP A 99 -23.11 3.99 -13.22
CA ASP A 99 -22.90 3.82 -14.66
C ASP A 99 -21.43 3.92 -15.08
N ASN A 100 -20.55 4.46 -14.23
CA ASN A 100 -19.11 4.55 -14.44
C ASN A 100 -18.32 3.43 -13.72
N GLY A 101 -19.00 2.44 -13.16
CA GLY A 101 -18.40 1.31 -12.44
C GLY A 101 -18.24 1.56 -10.94
N TRP A 102 -17.26 0.88 -10.33
CA TRP A 102 -16.97 1.03 -8.90
C TRP A 102 -16.23 2.33 -8.61
N SER A 103 -16.77 3.13 -7.69
CA SER A 103 -16.20 4.40 -7.23
C SER A 103 -16.15 4.50 -5.71
N ILE A 104 -15.27 5.37 -5.21
CA ILE A 104 -15.14 5.65 -3.78
C ILE A 104 -16.21 6.67 -3.38
N ASP A 105 -17.00 6.35 -2.36
CA ASP A 105 -17.90 7.30 -1.70
C ASP A 105 -17.22 7.88 -0.45
N ILE A 106 -17.06 9.22 -0.44
CA ILE A 106 -16.41 9.95 0.65
C ILE A 106 -17.22 9.89 1.95
N GLU A 107 -18.55 9.90 1.87
CA GLU A 107 -19.40 9.82 3.06
C GLU A 107 -19.34 8.43 3.68
N GLU A 108 -19.25 7.39 2.85
CA GLU A 108 -19.00 6.02 3.30
C GLU A 108 -17.61 5.87 3.96
N LEU A 109 -16.56 6.48 3.39
CA LEU A 109 -15.25 6.50 4.04
C LEU A 109 -15.26 7.19 5.40
N LYS A 110 -15.94 8.34 5.52
CA LYS A 110 -16.09 9.05 6.80
C LYS A 110 -16.84 8.19 7.83
N ARG A 111 -17.93 7.53 7.42
CA ARG A 111 -18.69 6.60 8.25
C ARG A 111 -17.80 5.46 8.75
N ALA A 112 -17.06 4.81 7.84
CA ALA A 112 -16.15 3.72 8.16
C ALA A 112 -15.05 4.14 9.15
N VAL A 113 -14.45 5.33 8.96
CA VAL A 113 -13.48 5.90 9.90
C VAL A 113 -14.11 6.07 11.27
N GLU A 114 -15.26 6.75 11.38
CA GLU A 114 -15.87 7.08 12.66
C GLU A 114 -16.32 5.85 13.44
N GLU A 115 -16.99 4.90 12.77
CA GLU A 115 -17.39 3.65 13.41
C GLU A 115 -16.21 2.83 13.89
N SER A 116 -15.12 2.80 13.11
CA SER A 116 -13.93 2.01 13.44
C SER A 116 -13.22 2.47 14.72
N ARG A 117 -13.34 3.75 15.09
CA ARG A 117 -12.75 4.30 16.33
C ARG A 117 -13.26 3.62 17.59
N LYS A 118 -14.43 2.97 17.54
CA LYS A 118 -14.98 2.20 18.67
C LYS A 118 -14.10 1.00 19.02
N PHE A 119 -13.43 0.39 18.04
CA PHE A 119 -12.72 -0.89 18.22
C PHE A 119 -11.27 -0.92 17.66
N CYS A 120 -10.82 0.08 16.92
CA CYS A 120 -9.44 0.20 16.43
C CYS A 120 -9.02 1.68 16.29
N ASN A 121 -7.74 1.92 15.99
CA ASN A 121 -7.23 3.24 15.62
C ASN A 121 -7.00 3.28 14.10
N PRO A 122 -7.90 3.88 13.29
CA PRO A 122 -7.69 3.96 11.84
C PRO A 122 -6.41 4.74 11.51
N ARG A 123 -5.49 4.13 10.75
CA ARG A 123 -4.17 4.70 10.39
C ARG A 123 -3.83 4.64 8.91
N VAL A 124 -4.42 3.69 8.18
CA VAL A 124 -4.08 3.41 6.78
C VAL A 124 -5.36 3.32 5.96
N ILE A 125 -5.33 3.80 4.72
CA ILE A 125 -6.34 3.53 3.71
C ILE A 125 -5.69 2.82 2.52
N LEU A 126 -6.30 1.71 2.10
CA LEU A 126 -5.92 0.98 0.90
C LEU A 126 -6.82 1.44 -0.24
N ILE A 127 -6.22 1.91 -1.33
CA ILE A 127 -6.90 2.28 -2.57
C ILE A 127 -6.29 1.43 -3.68
N ASN A 128 -7.13 0.77 -4.47
CA ASN A 128 -6.72 0.01 -5.63
C ASN A 128 -7.20 0.71 -6.91
N ASN A 129 -6.27 1.19 -7.72
CA ASN A 129 -6.57 1.93 -8.95
C ASN A 129 -5.58 1.53 -10.07
N PRO A 130 -6.04 1.00 -11.22
CA PRO A 130 -7.43 0.68 -11.55
C PRO A 130 -8.06 -0.37 -10.62
N GLY A 131 -9.38 -0.34 -10.44
CA GLY A 131 -10.10 -1.23 -9.52
C GLY A 131 -9.95 -2.73 -9.86
N ASN A 132 -9.98 -3.58 -8.84
CA ASN A 132 -10.06 -5.04 -8.98
C ASN A 132 -10.93 -5.61 -7.82
N PRO A 133 -12.15 -6.13 -8.09
CA PRO A 133 -12.78 -6.19 -9.39
C PRO A 133 -13.01 -4.80 -9.98
N ALA A 134 -12.89 -4.71 -11.31
CA ALA A 134 -13.23 -3.51 -12.06
C ALA A 134 -14.74 -3.32 -12.14
#